data_AF-A0A7J2I4L2-F1
#
_entry.id   AF-A0A7J2I4L2-F1
#
_cell.length_a   1.000
_cell.length_b   1.000
_cell.length_c   1.000
_cell.angle_alpha   90.00
_cell.angle_beta   90.00
_cell.angle_gamma   90.00
#
_symmetry.space_group_name_H-M   'P 1'
#
loop_
_entity.id
_entity.type
_entity.pdbx_description
1 polymer ?
#
loop_
_entity_poly.entity_id
_entity_poly.type
_entity_poly.pdbx_seq_one_letter_code
_entity_poly.pdbx_strand_id
1 'polypeptide(L)'
;MRHIKWTKSLCPECLSVVDAEVYEEDGKVWIRKTCPEHGEYKDLYWGSYRQYMRALEYDHMAKKLENPRTETVKGCPYDCGICPNHKSHTVLAIIDVTNRCNLRCPICFANAGVSGYLYEPSLKQIDAMLRNLASNRPVRPPAIQFSGG
;
A
#
# COMPACT_ATOMS: atom_id res chain seq x y z
N MET A 1 22.22 20.93 8.55
CA MET A 1 21.12 20.00 8.82
C MET A 1 19.84 20.78 9.08
N ARG A 2 18.80 20.57 8.27
CA ARG A 2 17.48 21.24 8.40
C ARG A 2 16.38 20.21 8.57
N HIS A 3 15.66 20.23 9.69
CA HIS A 3 14.48 19.39 9.91
C HIS A 3 13.41 19.64 8.82
N ILE A 4 12.77 18.57 8.33
CA ILE A 4 11.61 18.65 7.42
C ILE A 4 10.35 18.15 8.11
N LYS A 5 10.33 16.90 8.59
CA LYS A 5 9.17 16.33 9.30
C LYS A 5 9.53 15.14 10.17
N TRP A 6 8.67 14.87 11.16
CA TRP A 6 8.62 13.60 11.86
C TRP A 6 7.71 12.61 11.14
N THR A 7 8.07 11.32 11.19
CA THR A 7 7.28 10.22 10.64
C THR A 7 7.54 8.94 11.45
N LYS A 8 6.80 7.88 11.14
CA LYS A 8 7.15 6.52 11.56
C LYS A 8 7.92 5.81 10.43
N SER A 9 8.78 4.87 10.81
CA SER A 9 9.50 3.94 9.93
C SER A 9 9.53 2.55 10.55
N LEU A 10 10.06 1.56 9.84
CA LEU A 10 10.37 0.24 10.37
C LEU A 10 11.87 0.08 10.62
N CYS A 11 12.22 -0.62 11.71
CA CYS A 11 13.56 -1.15 11.93
C CYS A 11 13.90 -2.15 10.79
N PRO A 12 15.07 -2.04 10.15
CA PRO A 12 15.47 -2.97 9.09
C PRO A 12 15.65 -4.42 9.54
N GLU A 13 15.84 -4.65 10.84
CA GLU A 13 16.11 -5.99 11.39
C GLU A 13 14.85 -6.62 11.98
N CYS A 14 14.27 -6.03 13.03
CA CYS A 14 13.10 -6.62 13.70
C CYS A 14 11.73 -6.13 13.19
N LEU A 15 11.69 -5.21 12.20
CA LEU A 15 10.47 -4.64 11.64
C LEU A 15 9.53 -3.98 12.66
N SER A 16 10.06 -3.60 13.83
CA SER A 16 9.34 -2.78 14.81
C SER A 16 9.09 -1.37 14.26
N VAL A 17 7.95 -0.78 14.63
CA VAL A 17 7.62 0.60 14.29
C VAL A 17 8.40 1.54 15.19
N VAL A 18 9.19 2.43 14.58
CA VAL A 18 10.06 3.39 15.27
C VAL A 18 9.79 4.82 14.80
N ASP A 19 10.10 5.79 15.66
CA ASP A 19 10.11 7.19 15.26
C ASP A 19 11.27 7.47 14.31
N ALA A 20 11.00 8.31 13.32
CA ALA A 20 11.95 8.68 12.31
C ALA A 20 11.84 10.18 11.99
N GLU A 21 12.98 10.78 11.70
CA GLU A 21 13.08 12.17 11.27
C GLU A 21 13.52 12.23 9.83
N VAL A 22 12.78 12.97 9.02
CA VAL A 22 13.16 13.34 7.66
C VAL A 22 13.77 14.74 7.72
N TYR A 23 14.98 14.90 7.19
CA TYR A 23 15.75 16.13 7.26
C TYR A 23 16.61 16.33 6.01
N GLU A 24 17.05 17.57 5.80
CA GLU A 24 17.99 17.95 4.76
C GLU A 24 19.42 18.04 5.30
N GLU A 25 20.35 17.52 4.50
CA GLU A 25 21.80 17.66 4.70
C GLU A 25 22.51 17.53 3.35
N ASP A 26 23.41 18.46 3.06
CA ASP A 26 24.19 18.56 1.82
C ASP A 26 23.35 18.52 0.54
N GLY A 27 22.20 19.21 0.56
CA GLY A 27 21.30 19.29 -0.60
C GLY A 27 20.54 17.99 -0.89
N LYS A 28 20.62 16.99 0.00
CA LYS A 28 19.90 15.71 -0.06
C LYS A 28 18.93 15.61 1.11
N VAL A 29 17.92 14.76 0.95
CA VAL A 29 16.98 14.42 2.02
C VAL A 29 17.35 13.07 2.59
N TRP A 30 17.52 13.03 3.90
CA TRP A 30 17.84 11.84 4.67
C TRP A 30 16.68 11.50 5.59
N ILE A 31 16.58 10.23 5.95
CA ILE A 31 15.71 9.76 7.02
C ILE A 31 16.59 9.07 8.07
N ARG A 32 16.50 9.51 9.33
CA ARG A 32 17.11 8.80 10.46
C ARG A 32 16.04 8.17 11.34
N LYS A 33 16.34 7.00 11.88
CA LYS A 33 15.44 6.23 12.75
C LYS A 33 16.27 5.49 13.79
N THR A 34 15.74 5.36 15.00
CA THR A 34 16.44 4.69 16.10
C THR A 34 15.58 3.56 16.66
N CYS A 35 16.08 2.33 16.52
CA CYS A 35 15.50 1.16 17.16
C CYS A 35 16.13 0.98 18.55
N PRO A 36 15.34 0.81 19.62
CA PRO A 36 15.88 0.55 20.96
C PRO A 36 16.77 -0.69 21.04
N GLU A 37 16.56 -1.66 20.17
CA GLU A 37 17.30 -2.94 20.15
C GLU A 37 18.49 -2.92 19.17
N HIS A 38 18.35 -2.29 18.01
CA HIS A 38 19.31 -2.40 16.91
C HIS A 38 20.05 -1.09 16.57
N GLY A 39 19.78 0.00 17.31
CA GLY A 39 20.50 1.27 17.19
C GLY A 39 19.96 2.22 16.11
N GLU A 40 20.81 3.16 15.70
CA GLU A 40 20.47 4.21 14.72
C GLU A 40 20.76 3.77 13.29
N TYR A 41 19.82 4.09 12.40
CA TYR A 41 19.97 3.94 10.96
C TYR A 41 19.74 5.27 10.27
N LYS A 42 20.55 5.54 9.25
CA LYS A 42 20.43 6.71 8.38
C LYS A 42 20.39 6.25 6.92
N ASP A 43 19.29 6.54 6.25
CA ASP A 43 19.05 6.14 4.87
C ASP A 43 18.88 7.38 3.98
N LEU A 44 19.37 7.32 2.74
CA LEU A 44 19.08 8.35 1.74
C LEU A 44 17.59 8.27 1.36
N TYR A 45 16.83 9.32 1.65
CA TYR A 45 15.39 9.37 1.40
C TYR A 45 15.07 9.98 0.03
N TRP A 46 15.81 11.02 -0.38
CA TRP A 46 15.71 11.62 -1.72
C TRP A 46 17.02 12.31 -2.09
N GLY A 47 17.55 12.06 -3.29
CA GLY A 47 18.85 12.59 -3.72
C GLY A 47 18.93 14.10 -3.98
N SER A 48 17.84 14.85 -3.82
CA SER A 48 17.78 16.29 -4.07
C SER A 48 16.68 16.94 -3.24
N TYR A 49 17.08 17.81 -2.31
CA TYR A 49 16.18 18.60 -1.48
C TYR A 49 15.25 19.49 -2.32
N ARG A 50 15.79 20.16 -3.35
CA ARG A 50 14.98 21.01 -4.25
C ARG A 50 13.87 20.21 -4.93
N GLN A 51 14.17 19.00 -5.43
CA GLN A 51 13.17 18.15 -6.06
C GLN A 51 12.15 17.61 -5.05
N TYR A 52 12.61 17.26 -3.85
CA TYR A 52 11.73 16.83 -2.77
C TYR A 52 10.73 17.92 -2.38
N MET A 53 11.20 19.16 -2.17
CA MET A 53 10.31 20.28 -1.85
C MET A 53 9.34 20.59 -2.99
N ARG A 54 9.80 20.56 -4.25
CA ARG A 54 8.91 20.68 -5.42
C ARG A 54 7.85 19.59 -5.43
N ALA A 55 8.20 18.34 -5.12
CA ALA A 55 7.26 17.24 -5.10
C ALA A 55 6.23 17.39 -3.95
N LEU A 56 6.65 17.93 -2.80
CA LEU A 56 5.75 18.20 -1.67
C LEU A 56 4.66 19.23 -1.99
N GLU A 57 4.88 20.13 -2.95
CA GLU A 57 3.83 21.06 -3.42
C GLU A 57 2.63 20.33 -4.04
N TYR A 58 2.82 19.07 -4.49
CA TYR A 58 1.78 18.22 -5.05
C TYR A 58 1.29 17.14 -4.07
N ASP A 59 1.72 17.18 -2.80
CA ASP A 59 1.25 16.24 -1.78
C ASP A 59 -0.19 16.56 -1.40
N HIS A 60 -1.13 15.93 -2.09
CA HIS A 60 -2.55 16.06 -1.83
C HIS A 60 -3.10 14.75 -1.26
N MET A 61 -3.57 14.80 -0.01
CA MET A 61 -4.17 13.65 0.63
C MET A 61 -5.57 13.39 0.06
N ALA A 62 -5.79 12.23 -0.54
CA ALA A 62 -7.12 11.81 -0.96
C ALA A 62 -8.06 11.63 0.26
N LYS A 63 -9.37 11.63 0.00
CA LYS A 63 -10.35 11.34 1.07
C LYS A 63 -10.17 9.89 1.51
N LYS A 64 -10.39 9.60 2.79
CA LYS A 64 -10.40 8.22 3.26
C LYS A 64 -11.67 7.51 2.78
N LEU A 65 -11.68 6.19 2.88
CA LEU A 65 -12.91 5.42 2.77
C LEU A 65 -13.74 5.64 4.04
N GLU A 66 -15.01 6.03 3.90
CA GLU A 66 -15.91 6.28 5.05
C GLU A 66 -16.45 4.99 5.67
N ASN A 67 -16.43 3.90 4.90
CA ASN A 67 -16.95 2.59 5.30
C ASN A 67 -15.92 1.48 5.05
N PRO A 68 -14.75 1.50 5.69
CA PRO A 68 -13.83 0.35 5.67
C PRO A 68 -14.51 -0.90 6.22
N ARG A 69 -14.14 -2.08 5.69
CA ARG A 69 -14.67 -3.39 6.13
C ARG A 69 -13.78 -4.03 7.20
N THR A 70 -12.97 -3.21 7.85
CA THR A 70 -11.91 -3.62 8.77
C THR A 70 -11.83 -2.59 9.88
N GLU A 71 -11.34 -3.00 11.04
CA GLU A 71 -11.12 -2.15 12.19
C GLU A 71 -9.62 -1.83 12.35
N THR A 72 -9.29 -0.87 13.22
CA THR A 72 -7.91 -0.63 13.64
C THR A 72 -7.67 -1.36 14.94
N VAL A 73 -6.83 -2.40 14.91
CA VAL A 73 -6.54 -3.29 16.03
C VAL A 73 -5.07 -3.19 16.44
N LYS A 74 -4.14 -3.35 15.50
CA LYS A 74 -2.69 -3.33 15.74
C LYS A 74 -2.00 -2.06 15.25
N GLY A 75 -2.71 -1.20 14.52
CA GLY A 75 -2.19 0.04 13.94
C GLY A 75 -1.43 -0.16 12.63
N CYS A 76 -0.90 0.94 12.08
CA CYS A 76 -0.11 0.92 10.86
C CYS A 76 1.33 0.44 11.16
N PRO A 77 1.92 -0.49 10.38
CA PRO A 77 1.40 -1.09 9.14
C PRO A 77 0.73 -2.46 9.33
N TYR A 78 0.55 -2.93 10.56
CA TYR A 78 0.06 -4.29 10.83
C TYR A 78 -1.42 -4.52 10.45
N ASP A 79 -2.21 -3.44 10.38
CA ASP A 79 -3.58 -3.46 9.84
C ASP A 79 -3.65 -2.94 8.39
N CYS A 80 -2.52 -2.78 7.69
CA CYS A 80 -2.50 -2.10 6.40
C CYS A 80 -3.24 -2.89 5.31
N GLY A 81 -3.98 -2.17 4.47
CA GLY A 81 -4.95 -2.65 3.51
C GLY A 81 -5.97 -1.54 3.25
N ILE A 82 -7.25 -1.86 3.05
CA ILE A 82 -8.35 -0.87 3.04
C ILE A 82 -8.82 -0.60 4.48
N CYS A 83 -7.87 -0.20 5.34
CA CYS A 83 -8.12 0.03 6.77
C CYS A 83 -8.71 1.43 7.05
N PRO A 84 -9.22 1.70 8.27
CA PRO A 84 -9.76 3.03 8.61
C PRO A 84 -8.76 4.18 8.47
N ASN A 85 -7.45 3.89 8.55
CA ASN A 85 -6.42 4.90 8.33
C ASN A 85 -5.94 5.00 6.87
N HIS A 86 -6.41 4.14 5.97
CA HIS A 86 -6.02 4.15 4.57
C HIS A 86 -6.45 5.45 3.88
N LYS A 87 -5.51 6.11 3.21
CA LYS A 87 -5.68 7.49 2.71
C LYS A 87 -6.17 7.58 1.25
N SER A 88 -6.25 6.46 0.55
CA SER A 88 -6.67 6.39 -0.86
C SER A 88 -7.96 5.60 -1.04
N HIS A 89 -8.59 5.72 -2.21
CA HIS A 89 -9.67 4.83 -2.65
C HIS A 89 -9.15 3.84 -3.69
N THR A 90 -9.88 2.75 -3.88
CA THR A 90 -9.63 1.80 -4.96
C THR A 90 -9.93 2.47 -6.32
N VAL A 91 -8.89 2.82 -7.07
CA VAL A 91 -9.00 3.42 -8.42
C VAL A 91 -9.23 2.39 -9.53
N LEU A 92 -8.76 1.16 -9.32
CA LEU A 92 -8.99 0.01 -10.17
C LEU A 92 -9.22 -1.19 -9.26
N ALA A 93 -10.40 -1.79 -9.30
CA ALA A 93 -10.63 -3.04 -8.61
C ALA A 93 -10.32 -4.20 -9.56
N ILE A 94 -9.56 -5.18 -9.07
CA ILE A 94 -9.21 -6.36 -9.82
C ILE A 94 -9.97 -7.54 -9.22
N ILE A 95 -10.71 -8.27 -10.06
CA ILE A 95 -11.42 -9.49 -9.66
C ILE A 95 -10.84 -10.61 -10.50
N ASP A 96 -10.10 -11.51 -9.87
CA ASP A 96 -9.71 -12.75 -10.51
C ASP A 96 -10.97 -13.63 -10.66
N VAL A 97 -11.32 -13.99 -11.88
CA VAL A 97 -12.53 -14.79 -12.15
C VAL A 97 -12.21 -16.27 -12.30
N THR A 98 -10.94 -16.60 -12.52
CA THR A 98 -10.43 -17.97 -12.58
C THR A 98 -8.91 -17.97 -12.46
N ASN A 99 -8.33 -19.07 -12.01
CA ASN A 99 -6.90 -19.36 -12.17
C ASN A 99 -6.62 -20.51 -13.18
N ARG A 100 -7.59 -20.84 -14.04
CA ARG A 100 -7.42 -21.82 -15.12
C ARG A 100 -6.65 -21.25 -16.31
N CYS A 101 -5.33 -21.42 -16.30
CA CYS A 101 -4.49 -21.01 -17.43
C CYS A 101 -4.07 -22.19 -18.31
N ASN A 102 -4.21 -22.04 -19.64
CA ASN A 102 -3.67 -22.99 -20.61
C ASN A 102 -2.19 -22.71 -20.96
N LEU A 103 -1.57 -21.71 -20.32
CA LEU A 103 -0.16 -21.35 -20.48
C LEU A 103 0.63 -21.60 -19.19
N ARG A 104 1.96 -21.67 -19.32
CA ARG A 104 2.91 -21.82 -18.21
C ARG A 104 4.03 -20.79 -18.33
N CYS A 105 3.65 -19.51 -18.33
CA CYS A 105 4.61 -18.43 -18.49
C CYS A 105 5.59 -18.41 -17.30
N PRO A 106 6.91 -18.46 -17.51
CA PRO A 106 7.90 -18.44 -16.43
C PRO A 106 7.92 -17.13 -15.63
N ILE A 107 7.21 -16.10 -16.12
CA ILE A 107 7.08 -14.77 -15.53
C ILE A 107 5.66 -14.50 -15.00
N CYS A 108 4.81 -15.52 -14.87
CA CYS A 108 3.41 -15.32 -14.45
C CYS A 108 3.31 -14.87 -12.99
N PHE A 109 2.97 -13.61 -12.76
CA PHE A 109 2.77 -13.07 -11.41
C PHE A 109 1.51 -13.62 -10.72
N ALA A 110 0.45 -13.89 -11.49
CA ALA A 110 -0.79 -14.49 -10.99
C ALA A 110 -0.63 -15.97 -10.59
N ASN A 111 0.47 -16.60 -10.98
CA ASN A 111 0.80 -18.00 -10.68
C ASN A 111 -0.34 -18.99 -11.00
N ALA A 112 -1.17 -18.66 -11.99
CA ALA A 112 -2.50 -19.22 -12.13
C ALA A 112 -2.48 -20.73 -12.43
N GLY A 113 -1.61 -21.17 -13.34
CA GLY A 113 -1.51 -22.59 -13.74
C GLY A 113 -0.74 -23.52 -12.79
N VAL A 114 -0.26 -23.04 -11.63
CA VAL A 114 0.59 -23.84 -10.72
C VAL A 114 0.26 -23.70 -9.23
N SER A 115 -0.84 -23.03 -8.88
CA SER A 115 -1.23 -22.75 -7.49
C SER A 115 -1.59 -24.00 -6.65
N GLY A 116 -1.80 -25.15 -7.29
CA GLY A 116 -2.15 -26.42 -6.61
C GLY A 116 -3.61 -26.51 -6.14
N TYR A 117 -4.42 -25.47 -6.38
CA TYR A 117 -5.86 -25.46 -6.13
C TYR A 117 -6.59 -24.68 -7.23
N LEU A 118 -7.84 -25.06 -7.51
CA LEU A 118 -8.70 -24.31 -8.43
C LEU A 118 -9.38 -23.16 -7.69
N TYR A 119 -9.18 -21.94 -8.19
CA TYR A 119 -9.94 -20.77 -7.80
C TYR A 119 -10.87 -20.40 -8.95
N GLU A 120 -12.18 -20.51 -8.72
CA GLU A 120 -13.21 -20.23 -9.71
C GLU A 120 -14.47 -19.75 -8.98
N PRO A 121 -14.57 -18.45 -8.64
CA PRO A 121 -15.74 -17.91 -7.97
C PRO A 121 -17.00 -18.09 -8.83
N SER A 122 -18.10 -18.49 -8.19
CA SER A 122 -19.41 -18.52 -8.84
C SER A 122 -19.86 -17.10 -9.23
N LEU A 123 -20.78 -17.00 -10.20
CA LEU A 123 -21.40 -15.72 -10.57
C LEU A 123 -22.02 -15.00 -9.38
N LYS A 124 -22.58 -15.74 -8.41
CA LYS A 124 -23.12 -15.17 -7.17
C LYS A 124 -22.04 -14.54 -6.29
N GLN A 125 -20.86 -15.15 -6.21
CA GLN A 125 -19.71 -14.58 -5.49
C GLN A 125 -19.18 -13.35 -6.20
N ILE A 126 -19.08 -13.37 -7.53
CA ILE A 126 -18.66 -12.22 -8.34
C ILE A 126 -19.64 -11.04 -8.17
N ASP A 127 -20.96 -11.29 -8.23
CA ASP A 127 -21.99 -10.28 -7.95
C ASP A 127 -21.83 -9.68 -6.55
N ALA A 128 -21.57 -10.53 -5.53
CA ALA A 128 -21.31 -10.05 -4.16
C ALA A 128 -20.04 -9.18 -4.07
N MET A 129 -18.96 -9.54 -4.77
CA MET A 129 -17.74 -8.73 -4.84
C MET A 129 -17.99 -7.37 -5.50
N LEU A 130 -18.71 -7.36 -6.63
CA LEU A 130 -19.09 -6.13 -7.33
C LEU A 130 -19.97 -5.23 -6.46
N ARG A 131 -20.96 -5.79 -5.76
CA ARG A 131 -21.81 -5.03 -4.82
C ARG A 131 -21.00 -4.45 -3.66
N ASN A 132 -20.06 -5.22 -3.11
CA ASN A 132 -19.17 -4.73 -2.06
C ASN A 132 -18.36 -3.53 -2.56
N LEU A 133 -17.70 -3.65 -3.72
CA LEU A 133 -16.95 -2.56 -4.34
C LEU A 133 -17.82 -1.33 -4.63
N ALA A 134 -19.00 -1.53 -5.21
CA ALA A 134 -19.97 -0.46 -5.51
C ALA A 134 -20.51 0.22 -4.25
N SER A 135 -20.40 -0.42 -3.09
CA SER A 135 -20.84 0.15 -1.81
C SER A 135 -19.79 1.04 -1.15
N ASN A 136 -18.57 1.15 -1.69
CA ASN A 136 -17.53 2.06 -1.19
C ASN A 136 -18.00 3.51 -1.20
N ARG A 137 -17.70 4.24 -0.12
CA ARG A 137 -18.00 5.66 0.07
C ARG A 137 -16.75 6.43 0.48
N PRO A 138 -16.57 7.69 0.06
CA PRO A 138 -17.47 8.46 -0.81
C PRO A 138 -17.32 8.11 -2.30
N VAL A 139 -16.21 7.49 -2.69
CA VAL A 139 -15.89 7.18 -4.08
C VAL A 139 -16.01 5.68 -4.30
N ARG A 140 -16.87 5.31 -5.26
CA ARG A 140 -16.94 3.95 -5.78
C ARG A 140 -15.77 3.73 -6.75
N PRO A 141 -15.22 2.50 -6.84
CA PRO A 141 -14.19 2.22 -7.82
C PRO A 141 -14.68 2.56 -9.23
N PRO A 142 -13.96 3.43 -9.99
CA PRO A 142 -14.41 3.88 -11.30
C PRO A 142 -14.20 2.82 -12.39
N ALA A 143 -13.34 1.83 -12.15
CA ALA A 143 -13.01 0.78 -13.09
C ALA A 143 -12.89 -0.57 -12.41
N ILE A 144 -13.27 -1.61 -13.15
CA ILE A 144 -13.10 -3.01 -12.81
C ILE A 144 -12.25 -3.67 -13.90
N GLN A 145 -11.24 -4.43 -13.48
CA GLN A 145 -10.52 -5.35 -14.33
C GLN A 145 -10.88 -6.79 -13.90
N PHE A 146 -11.55 -7.52 -14.79
CA PHE A 146 -11.59 -8.97 -14.65
C PHE A 146 -10.24 -9.53 -15.04
N SER A 147 -9.68 -10.32 -14.15
CA SER A 147 -8.32 -10.83 -14.19
C SER A 147 -8.34 -12.32 -13.89
N GLY A 148 -7.16 -12.87 -13.69
CA GLY A 148 -6.91 -14.27 -13.48
C GLY A 148 -5.90 -14.74 -14.50
N GLY A 149 -6.12 -15.96 -14.96
CA GLY A 149 -5.30 -16.57 -15.98
C GLY A 149 -5.72 -17.99 -16.17
#